data_AF-A0A382GV04-F1
#
_entry.id   AF-A0A382GV04-F1
#
_cell.length_a   1.000
_cell.length_b   1.000
_cell.length_c   1.000
_cell.angle_alpha   90.00
_cell.angle_beta   90.00
_cell.angle_gamma   90.00
#
_symmetry.space_group_name_H-M   'P 1'
#
loop_
_entity.id
_entity.type
_entity.pdbx_description
1 polymer ?
#
loop_
_entity_poly.entity_id
_entity_poly.type
_entity_poly.pdbx_seq_one_letter_code
_entity_poly.pdbx_strand_id
1 'polypeptide(L)'
;SGVGEALEAGCWGVGIARYSNYMDMDSLEEAKSLPEEEFQRRLVKTREILQKAGAHYVIDTFDQLVDVVEDVNLRLSRGERP
;
A
#
# COMPACT_ATOMS: atom_id res chain seq x y z
N SER A 1 -8.69 10.06 -0.03
CA SER A 1 -8.17 8.70 -0.28
C SER A 1 -7.45 8.30 0.99
N GLY A 2 -7.50 7.03 1.40
CA GLY A 2 -6.99 6.63 2.74
C GLY A 2 -5.55 7.11 3.01
N VAL A 3 -4.66 6.99 2.02
CA VAL A 3 -3.29 7.54 2.12
C VAL A 3 -3.29 9.07 2.25
N GLY A 4 -4.04 9.79 1.40
CA GLY A 4 -4.10 11.25 1.48
C GLY A 4 -4.64 11.76 2.82
N GLU A 5 -5.63 11.07 3.39
CA GLU A 5 -6.16 11.40 4.73
C GLU A 5 -5.10 11.22 5.84
N ALA A 6 -4.25 10.19 5.73
CA ALA A 6 -3.15 10.01 6.67
C ALA A 6 -2.12 11.15 6.58
N LEU A 7 -1.81 11.61 5.37
CA LEU A 7 -0.87 12.73 5.16
C LEU A 7 -1.41 14.03 5.76
N GLU A 8 -2.67 14.36 5.50
CA GLU A 8 -3.32 15.56 6.06
C GLU A 8 -3.40 15.51 7.60
N ALA A 9 -3.48 14.31 8.17
CA ALA A 9 -3.48 14.11 9.62
C ALA A 9 -2.06 14.13 10.26
N GLY A 10 -0.99 14.23 9.46
CA GLY A 10 0.38 14.12 9.96
C GLY A 10 0.76 12.70 10.42
N CYS A 11 0.17 11.68 9.80
CA CYS A 11 0.37 10.27 10.10
C CYS A 11 1.21 9.57 9.03
N TRP A 12 1.90 8.50 9.41
CA TRP A 12 2.53 7.58 8.46
C TRP A 12 1.46 6.85 7.62
N GLY A 13 1.27 7.28 6.37
CA GLY A 13 0.43 6.57 5.39
C GLY A 13 1.07 5.29 4.83
N VAL A 14 0.35 4.16 4.94
CA VAL A 14 0.70 2.86 4.34
C VAL A 14 -0.37 2.48 3.32
N GLY A 15 0.01 2.28 2.07
CA GLY A 15 -0.87 1.76 1.02
C GLY A 15 -0.71 0.25 0.86
N ILE A 16 -1.82 -0.49 0.78
CA ILE A 16 -1.82 -1.94 0.52
C ILE A 16 -2.30 -2.20 -0.90
N ALA A 17 -1.40 -2.63 -1.77
CA ALA A 17 -1.63 -2.67 -3.21
C ALA A 17 -2.60 -3.79 -3.62
N ARG A 18 -2.39 -5.03 -3.16
CA ARG A 18 -3.20 -6.20 -3.60
C ARG A 18 -4.69 -6.08 -3.30
N TYR A 19 -5.05 -5.34 -2.24
CA TYR A 19 -6.44 -5.18 -1.80
C TYR A 19 -6.97 -3.77 -2.07
N SER A 20 -6.26 -2.99 -2.89
CA SER A 20 -6.71 -1.65 -3.25
C SER A 20 -7.83 -1.71 -4.28
N ASN A 21 -8.72 -0.71 -4.24
CA ASN A 21 -9.72 -0.51 -5.28
C ASN A 21 -9.10 -0.35 -6.69
N TYR A 22 -7.83 0.03 -6.78
CA TYR A 22 -7.11 0.15 -8.06
C TYR A 22 -6.78 -1.20 -8.73
N MET A 23 -6.94 -2.32 -8.01
CA MET A 23 -6.82 -3.67 -8.57
C MET A 23 -8.03 -4.05 -9.42
N ASP A 24 -9.15 -3.32 -9.30
CA ASP A 24 -10.36 -3.51 -10.11
C ASP A 24 -10.85 -4.96 -10.06
N MET A 25 -11.00 -5.47 -8.83
CA MET A 25 -11.46 -6.83 -8.52
C MET A 25 -12.53 -6.73 -7.44
N ASP A 26 -13.69 -7.35 -7.67
CA ASP A 26 -14.82 -7.34 -6.74
C ASP A 26 -14.77 -8.49 -5.73
N SER A 27 -13.94 -9.51 -6.00
CA SER A 27 -13.81 -10.67 -5.11
C SER A 27 -12.44 -11.35 -5.16
N LEU A 28 -12.12 -12.13 -4.12
CA LEU A 28 -10.92 -12.97 -4.09
C LEU A 28 -10.97 -14.09 -5.15
N GLU A 29 -12.15 -14.55 -5.54
CA GLU A 29 -12.29 -15.58 -6.58
C GLU A 29 -11.99 -15.01 -7.97
N GLU A 30 -12.39 -13.77 -8.22
CA GLU A 30 -11.99 -13.04 -9.44
C GLU A 30 -10.48 -12.81 -9.50
N ALA A 31 -9.87 -12.44 -8.36
CA ALA A 31 -8.43 -12.30 -8.27
C ALA A 31 -7.68 -13.61 -8.62
N LYS A 32 -8.24 -14.77 -8.24
CA LYS A 32 -7.66 -16.09 -8.54
C LYS A 32 -7.86 -16.54 -9.98
N SER A 33 -8.89 -16.06 -10.67
CA SER A 33 -9.19 -16.43 -12.05
C SER A 33 -8.48 -15.55 -13.08
N LEU A 34 -7.95 -14.41 -12.64
CA LEU A 34 -7.17 -13.50 -13.47
C LEU A 34 -5.85 -14.14 -13.94
N PRO A 35 -5.48 -13.95 -15.22
CA PRO A 35 -4.14 -14.32 -15.69
C PRO A 35 -3.07 -13.62 -14.85
N GLU A 36 -2.02 -14.35 -14.49
CA GLU A 36 -0.92 -13.83 -13.66
C GLU A 36 -0.32 -12.54 -14.24
N GLU A 37 -0.14 -12.47 -15.56
CA GLU A 37 0.39 -11.27 -16.22
C GLU A 37 -0.49 -10.04 -15.99
N GLU A 38 -1.82 -10.21 -16.08
CA GLU A 38 -2.77 -9.12 -15.85
C GLU A 38 -2.81 -8.73 -14.37
N PHE A 39 -2.78 -9.72 -13.47
CA PHE A 39 -2.68 -9.47 -12.04
C PHE A 39 -1.44 -8.62 -11.70
N GLN A 40 -0.27 -9.01 -12.21
CA GLN A 40 0.98 -8.28 -11.99
C GLN A 40 0.95 -6.88 -12.61
N ARG A 41 0.39 -6.74 -13.82
CA ARG A 41 0.23 -5.43 -14.48
C ARG A 41 -0.61 -4.48 -13.63
N ARG A 42 -1.73 -4.95 -13.08
CA ARG A 42 -2.60 -4.16 -12.19
C ARG A 42 -1.93 -3.85 -10.87
N LEU A 43 -1.19 -4.81 -10.30
CA LEU A 43 -0.44 -4.62 -9.06
C LEU A 43 0.61 -3.52 -9.21
N VAL A 44 1.43 -3.56 -10.25
CA VAL A 44 2.44 -2.53 -10.54
C VAL A 44 1.79 -1.15 -10.70
N LYS A 45 0.72 -1.06 -11.50
CA LYS A 45 -0.04 0.20 -11.68
C LYS A 45 -0.58 0.72 -10.34
N THR A 46 -1.13 -0.15 -9.51
CA THR A 46 -1.65 0.21 -8.19
C THR A 46 -0.56 0.75 -7.28
N ARG A 47 0.62 0.10 -7.26
CA ARG A 47 1.78 0.56 -6.49
C ARG A 47 2.19 1.97 -6.91
N GLU A 48 2.27 2.25 -8.21
CA GLU A 48 2.58 3.59 -8.72
C GLU A 48 1.55 4.63 -8.27
N ILE A 49 0.26 4.31 -8.29
CA ILE A 49 -0.80 5.23 -7.86
C ILE A 49 -0.64 5.55 -6.37
N LEU A 50 -0.42 4.55 -5.52
CA LEU A 50 -0.24 4.74 -4.08
C LEU A 50 1.02 5.54 -3.75
N GLN A 51 2.12 5.28 -4.47
CA GLN A 51 3.36 6.05 -4.33
C GLN A 51 3.18 7.51 -4.76
N LYS A 52 2.54 7.76 -5.91
CA LYS A 52 2.23 9.11 -6.40
C LYS A 52 1.27 9.87 -5.48
N ALA A 53 0.41 9.15 -4.75
CA ALA A 53 -0.45 9.72 -3.72
C ALA A 53 0.28 10.08 -2.42
N GLY A 54 1.58 9.79 -2.31
CA GLY A 54 2.42 10.14 -1.16
C GLY A 54 2.44 9.09 -0.05
N ALA A 55 2.09 7.84 -0.32
CA ALA A 55 2.24 6.79 0.69
C ALA A 55 3.71 6.65 1.09
N HIS A 56 4.01 6.72 2.39
CA HIS A 56 5.37 6.50 2.91
C HIS A 56 5.81 5.06 2.70
N TYR A 57 4.86 4.13 2.73
CA TYR A 57 5.07 2.71 2.47
C TYR A 57 4.02 2.18 1.52
N VAL A 58 4.43 1.31 0.60
CA VAL A 58 3.52 0.54 -0.24
C VAL A 58 3.88 -0.94 -0.13
N ILE A 59 2.98 -1.69 0.49
CA ILE A 59 3.08 -3.15 0.68
C ILE A 59 2.05 -3.84 -0.19
N ASP A 60 2.25 -5.13 -0.47
CA ASP A 60 1.30 -5.89 -1.28
C ASP A 60 0.27 -6.58 -0.38
N THR A 61 0.67 -7.10 0.78
CA THR A 61 -0.20 -7.86 1.69
C THR A 61 -0.06 -7.42 3.16
N PHE A 62 -1.01 -7.84 4.00
CA PHE A 62 -1.07 -7.44 5.42
C PHE A 62 0.07 -7.99 6.26
N ASP A 63 0.63 -9.15 5.91
CA ASP A 63 1.75 -9.78 6.62
C ASP A 63 2.99 -8.89 6.66
N GLN A 64 3.18 -8.04 5.65
CA GLN A 64 4.30 -7.09 5.58
C GLN A 64 4.15 -5.88 6.50
N LEU A 65 2.99 -5.72 7.17
CA LEU A 65 2.75 -4.57 8.03
C LEU A 65 3.64 -4.59 9.29
N VAL A 66 4.03 -5.79 9.75
CA VAL A 66 4.93 -5.94 10.90
C VAL A 66 6.28 -5.27 10.61
N ASP A 67 6.86 -5.53 9.45
CA ASP A 67 8.13 -4.93 9.02
C ASP A 67 8.02 -3.40 8.89
N VAL A 68 6.89 -2.89 8.42
CA VAL A 68 6.63 -1.44 8.31
C VAL A 68 6.57 -0.80 9.70
N VAL A 69 5.90 -1.44 10.66
CA VAL A 69 5.83 -0.93 12.04
C VAL A 69 7.22 -0.89 12.68
N GLU A 70 8.04 -1.92 12.45
CA GLU A 70 9.43 -1.95 12.93
C GLU A 70 10.26 -0.79 12.33
N ASP A 71 10.15 -0.56 11.02
CA ASP A 71 10.86 0.54 10.36
C ASP A 71 10.37 1.92 10.84
N VAL A 72 9.07 2.12 10.98
CA VAL A 72 8.50 3.35 11.53
C VAL A 72 9.03 3.62 12.95
N ASN A 73 9.09 2.61 13.81
CA ASN A 73 9.65 2.76 15.16
C ASN A 73 11.13 3.16 15.12
N LEU A 74 11.92 2.60 14.19
CA LEU A 74 13.31 2.97 13.99
C LEU A 74 13.45 4.43 13.53
N ARG A 75 12.63 4.86 12.58
CA ARG A 75 12.61 6.25 12.08
C ARG A 75 12.20 7.23 13.17
N LEU A 76 11.18 6.90 13.96
CA LEU A 76 10.77 7.68 15.13
C LEU A 76 11.90 7.80 16.17
N SER A 77 12.66 6.73 16.41
CA SER A 77 13.82 6.76 17.33
C SER A 77 14.93 7.72 16.88
N ARG A 78 14.99 8.02 15.57
CA ARG A 78 15.92 8.99 14.95
C ARG A 78 15.35 10.41 14.87
N GLY A 79 14.11 10.62 15.32
CA GLY A 79 13.42 11.91 15.27
C GLY A 79 12.77 12.23 13.93
N GLU A 80 12.70 11.27 13.00
CA GLU A 80 11.94 11.43 11.75
C GLU A 80 10.44 11.53 12.05
N ARG A 81 9.72 12.20 11.15
CA ARG A 81 8.28 12.37 11.19
C ARG A 81 7.72 12.09 9.79
N PRO A 82 6.42 11.75 9.68
CA PRO A 82 5.71 11.77 8.40
C PRO A 82 5.91 13.11 7.68
#